data_AF-A0A497B9M8-F1
#
_entry.id   AF-A0A497B9M8-F1
#
_cell.length_a   1.000
_cell.length_b   1.000
_cell.length_c   1.000
_cell.angle_alpha   90.00
_cell.angle_beta   90.00
_cell.angle_gamma   90.00
#
_symmetry.space_group_name_H-M   'P 1'
#
loop_
_entity.id
_entity.type
_entity.pdbx_description
1 polymer ?
#
loop_
_entity_poly.entity_id
_entity_poly.type
_entity_poly.pdbx_seq_one_letter_code
_entity_poly.pdbx_strand_id
1 'polypeptide(L)'
;MRFTRPRHVVRVANVFIDSDEHTITIRIVDGTRTLATEIWASDVARFLMAIAEVALPFVVSYLECGEDALKRWEKEYAGLAETLKREESRYLKERLAEAEEKVALWKERVEKYRALKECLETILSLAE
;
A
#
# COMPACT_ATOMS: atom_id res chain seq x y z
N MET A 1 -16.42 5.89 22.22
CA MET A 1 -16.83 5.46 20.86
C MET A 1 -15.81 4.44 20.35
N ARG A 2 -16.25 3.27 19.87
CA ARG A 2 -15.35 2.27 19.26
C ARG A 2 -15.09 2.69 17.80
N PHE A 3 -13.84 2.98 17.47
CA PHE A 3 -13.38 3.09 16.08
C PHE A 3 -13.41 1.68 15.47
N THR A 4 -14.46 1.35 14.73
CA THR A 4 -14.44 0.22 13.81
C THR A 4 -13.50 0.58 12.67
N ARG A 5 -12.31 -0.01 12.63
CA ARG A 5 -11.43 0.06 11.44
C ARG A 5 -12.26 -0.38 10.22
N PRO A 6 -12.21 0.33 9.09
CA PRO A 6 -12.80 -0.18 7.86
C PRO A 6 -12.14 -1.52 7.52
N ARG A 7 -12.92 -2.60 7.48
CA ARG A 7 -12.48 -3.90 6.93
C ARG A 7 -12.90 -3.97 5.47
N HIS A 8 -12.06 -3.47 4.57
CA HIS A 8 -12.11 -3.86 3.16
C HIS A 8 -10.68 -3.96 2.62
N VAL A 9 -10.13 -5.17 2.61
CA VAL A 9 -9.02 -5.50 1.72
C VAL A 9 -9.68 -5.94 0.42
N VAL A 10 -9.76 -5.05 -0.57
CA VAL A 10 -10.09 -5.47 -1.94
C VAL A 10 -8.81 -6.07 -2.50
N ARG A 11 -8.73 -7.41 -2.56
CA ARG A 11 -7.74 -8.08 -3.40
C ARG A 11 -8.20 -7.91 -4.84
N VAL A 12 -7.75 -6.85 -5.51
CA VAL A 12 -8.06 -6.65 -6.93
C VAL A 12 -7.17 -7.57 -7.77
N ALA A 13 -7.45 -8.88 -7.75
CA ALA A 13 -6.77 -9.86 -8.59
C ALA A 13 -7.39 -9.96 -10.00
N ASN A 14 -8.49 -9.25 -10.29
CA ASN A 14 -9.20 -9.32 -11.57
C ASN A 14 -9.72 -7.93 -12.02
N VAL A 15 -8.82 -6.97 -12.26
CA VAL A 15 -9.17 -5.76 -13.03
C VAL A 15 -8.92 -6.06 -14.50
N PHE A 16 -9.95 -5.94 -15.33
CA PHE A 16 -9.83 -6.01 -16.78
C PHE A 16 -10.11 -4.61 -17.34
N ILE A 17 -9.15 -4.08 -18.09
CA ILE A 17 -9.28 -2.82 -18.80
C ILE A 17 -9.36 -3.16 -20.29
N ASP A 18 -10.47 -2.80 -20.90
CA ASP A 18 -10.68 -2.89 -22.35
C ASP A 18 -10.81 -1.46 -22.90
N SER A 19 -10.35 -1.21 -24.12
CA SER A 19 -10.37 0.14 -24.71
C SER A 19 -10.58 0.10 -26.20
N ASP A 20 -11.41 1.00 -26.71
CA ASP A 20 -11.50 1.34 -28.12
C ASP A 20 -11.08 2.80 -28.36
N GLU A 21 -11.35 3.34 -29.57
CA GLU A 21 -10.94 4.70 -29.97
C GLU A 21 -11.60 5.79 -29.12
N HIS A 22 -12.73 5.51 -28.45
CA HIS A 22 -13.54 6.52 -27.78
C HIS A 22 -13.87 6.20 -26.33
N THR A 23 -13.67 4.96 -25.89
CA THR A 23 -14.08 4.50 -24.57
C THR A 23 -13.06 3.56 -23.94
N ILE A 24 -13.03 3.56 -22.61
CA ILE A 24 -12.31 2.63 -21.75
C ILE A 24 -13.33 1.95 -20.84
N THR A 25 -13.41 0.64 -20.90
CA THR A 25 -14.25 -0.17 -20.00
C THR A 25 -13.39 -0.80 -18.91
N ILE A 26 -13.68 -0.47 -17.66
CA ILE A 26 -13.02 -1.07 -16.49
C ILE A 26 -13.98 -2.06 -15.85
N ARG A 27 -13.55 -3.32 -15.74
CA ARG A 27 -14.27 -4.40 -15.06
C ARG A 27 -13.50 -4.90 -13.85
N ILE A 28 -14.17 -4.98 -12.70
CA ILE A 28 -13.63 -5.48 -11.44
C ILE A 28 -14.41 -6.73 -11.06
N VAL A 29 -13.72 -7.87 -10.92
CA VAL A 29 -14.34 -9.16 -10.53
C VAL A 29 -13.83 -9.61 -9.16
N ASP A 30 -14.71 -9.66 -8.17
CA ASP A 30 -14.37 -10.10 -6.79
C ASP A 30 -15.02 -11.44 -6.44
N GLY A 31 -14.74 -12.47 -7.25
CA GLY A 31 -15.12 -13.89 -7.09
C GLY A 31 -16.63 -14.22 -7.11
N THR A 32 -17.48 -13.25 -6.76
CA THR A 32 -18.93 -13.37 -6.58
C THR A 32 -19.69 -12.26 -7.32
N ARG A 33 -19.00 -11.17 -7.69
CA ARG A 33 -19.60 -9.99 -8.32
C ARG A 33 -18.68 -9.46 -9.41
N THR A 34 -19.29 -8.95 -10.47
CA THR A 34 -18.63 -8.17 -11.51
C THR A 34 -19.19 -6.76 -11.49
N LEU A 35 -18.33 -5.78 -11.29
CA LEU A 35 -18.63 -4.36 -11.48
C LEU A 35 -18.00 -3.92 -12.80
N ALA A 36 -18.73 -3.21 -13.64
CA ALA A 36 -18.24 -2.68 -14.91
C ALA A 36 -18.62 -1.21 -15.02
N THR A 37 -17.71 -0.39 -15.52
CA THR A 37 -17.98 1.00 -15.90
C THR A 37 -17.33 1.29 -17.24
N GLU A 38 -18.05 1.97 -18.11
CA GLU A 38 -17.53 2.53 -19.36
C GLU A 38 -17.22 4.02 -19.12
N ILE A 39 -16.07 4.46 -19.63
CA ILE A 39 -15.55 5.81 -19.45
C ILE A 39 -15.17 6.32 -20.84
N TRP A 40 -15.72 7.44 -21.25
CA TRP A 40 -15.31 8.08 -22.50
C TRP A 40 -13.85 8.54 -22.39
N ALA A 41 -13.09 8.43 -23.49
CA ALA A 41 -11.70 8.87 -23.57
C ALA A 41 -11.53 10.33 -23.12
N SER A 42 -12.52 11.18 -23.42
CA SER A 42 -12.58 12.59 -22.98
C SER A 42 -12.70 12.78 -21.46
N ASP A 43 -13.19 11.77 -20.74
CA ASP A 43 -13.43 11.82 -19.29
C ASP A 43 -12.40 11.04 -18.49
N VAL A 44 -11.43 10.37 -19.14
CA VAL A 44 -10.42 9.53 -18.48
C VAL A 44 -9.61 10.32 -17.46
N ALA A 45 -9.16 11.54 -17.80
CA ALA A 45 -8.41 12.38 -16.88
C ALA A 45 -9.24 12.68 -15.61
N ARG A 46 -10.50 13.11 -15.77
CA ARG A 46 -11.43 13.40 -14.66
C ARG A 46 -11.70 12.15 -13.81
N PHE A 47 -11.84 11.00 -14.45
CA PHE A 47 -12.05 9.72 -13.76
C PHE A 47 -10.82 9.31 -12.93
N LEU A 48 -9.61 9.42 -13.50
CA LEU A 48 -8.36 9.12 -12.80
C LEU A 48 -8.15 10.07 -11.62
N MET A 49 -8.47 11.37 -11.77
CA MET A 49 -8.48 12.30 -10.64
C MET A 49 -9.41 11.83 -9.53
N ALA A 50 -10.66 11.49 -9.85
CA ALA A 50 -11.64 11.06 -8.84
C ALA A 50 -11.17 9.80 -8.10
N ILE A 51 -10.56 8.85 -8.79
CA ILE A 51 -9.93 7.69 -8.14
C ILE A 51 -8.79 8.14 -7.23
N ALA A 52 -7.92 9.02 -7.71
CA ALA A 52 -6.76 9.48 -6.94
C ALA A 52 -7.18 10.27 -5.69
N GLU A 53 -8.18 11.14 -5.78
CA GLU A 53 -8.75 11.87 -4.63
C GLU A 53 -9.30 10.93 -3.57
N VAL A 54 -9.98 9.86 -4.00
CA VAL A 54 -10.53 8.86 -3.07
C VAL A 54 -9.42 8.01 -2.49
N ALA A 55 -8.46 7.56 -3.29
CA ALA A 55 -7.44 6.59 -2.88
C ALA A 55 -6.31 7.23 -2.04
N LEU A 56 -5.90 8.45 -2.37
CA LEU A 56 -4.72 9.10 -1.78
C LEU A 56 -4.78 9.20 -0.24
N PRO A 57 -5.89 9.60 0.40
CA PRO A 57 -5.98 9.64 1.85
C PRO A 57 -5.73 8.28 2.52
N PHE A 58 -6.18 7.18 1.90
CA PHE A 58 -5.93 5.84 2.43
C PHE A 58 -4.46 5.48 2.29
N VAL A 59 -3.86 5.71 1.12
CA VAL A 59 -2.45 5.41 0.86
C VAL A 59 -1.54 6.16 1.82
N VAL A 60 -1.81 7.45 2.06
CA VAL A 60 -1.07 8.26 3.05
C VAL A 60 -1.19 7.66 4.46
N SER A 61 -2.40 7.34 4.92
CA SER A 61 -2.59 6.75 6.25
C SER A 61 -1.91 5.39 6.43
N TYR A 62 -1.96 4.52 5.41
CA TYR A 62 -1.26 3.23 5.44
C TYR A 62 0.25 3.38 5.38
N LEU A 63 0.75 4.37 4.62
CA LEU A 63 2.17 4.70 4.56
C LEU A 63 2.68 5.13 5.94
N GLU A 64 2.01 6.07 6.61
CA GLU A 64 2.37 6.51 7.97
C GLU A 64 2.41 5.33 8.95
N CYS A 65 1.38 4.48 8.94
CA CYS A 65 1.35 3.27 9.77
C CYS A 65 2.51 2.31 9.46
N GLY A 66 2.88 2.19 8.18
CA GLY A 66 3.98 1.35 7.72
C GLY A 66 5.34 1.90 8.16
N GLU A 67 5.55 3.21 8.07
CA GLU A 67 6.77 3.88 8.52
C GLU A 67 6.95 3.77 10.05
N ASP A 68 5.87 3.92 10.81
CA ASP A 68 5.87 3.71 12.26
C ASP A 68 6.17 2.25 12.64
N ALA A 69 5.62 1.29 11.89
CA ALA A 69 5.92 -0.12 12.08
C ALA A 69 7.39 -0.42 11.77
N LEU A 70 7.90 0.09 10.65
CA LEU A 70 9.30 -0.06 10.25
C LEU A 70 10.24 0.50 11.32
N LYS A 71 10.00 1.73 11.78
CA LYS A 71 10.82 2.38 12.81
C LYS A 71 10.86 1.59 14.12
N ARG A 72 9.74 0.96 14.51
CA ARG A 72 9.70 0.08 15.69
C ARG A 72 10.56 -1.16 15.51
N TRP A 73 10.45 -1.84 14.36
CA TRP A 73 11.26 -3.02 14.07
C TRP A 73 12.74 -2.70 13.92
N GLU A 74 13.10 -1.55 13.32
CA GLU A 74 14.50 -1.11 13.25
C GLU A 74 15.09 -0.82 14.63
N LYS A 75 14.30 -0.21 15.53
CA LYS A 75 14.71 -0.01 16.93
C LYS A 75 14.88 -1.32 17.67
N GLU A 76 13.96 -2.27 17.47
CA GLU A 76 14.03 -3.61 18.07
C GLU A 76 15.24 -4.39 17.58
N TYR A 77 15.48 -4.41 16.27
CA TYR A 77 16.66 -5.01 15.66
C TYR A 77 17.95 -4.41 16.23
N ALA A 78 18.06 -3.08 16.30
CA ALA A 78 19.23 -2.41 16.86
C ALA A 78 19.46 -2.78 18.33
N GLY A 79 18.37 -2.83 19.13
CA GLY A 79 18.43 -3.23 20.53
C GLY A 79 18.90 -4.69 20.70
N LEU A 80 18.33 -5.62 19.93
CA LEU A 80 18.73 -7.03 19.94
C LEU A 80 20.19 -7.22 19.50
N ALA A 81 20.63 -6.50 18.46
CA ALA A 81 22.00 -6.55 17.98
C ALA A 81 22.98 -6.03 19.04
N GLU A 82 22.60 -5.00 19.80
CA GLU A 82 23.41 -4.49 20.91
C GLU A 82 23.47 -5.48 22.08
N THR A 83 22.34 -6.08 22.47
CA THR A 83 22.30 -7.09 23.54
C THR A 83 23.12 -8.33 23.17
N LEU A 84 23.03 -8.80 21.93
CA LEU A 84 23.77 -9.98 21.47
C LEU A 84 25.30 -9.80 21.54
N LYS A 85 25.82 -8.57 21.40
CA LYS A 85 27.25 -8.27 21.59
C LYS A 85 27.71 -8.46 23.03
N ARG A 86 26.80 -8.34 24.00
CA ARG A 86 27.09 -8.44 25.44
C ARG A 86 26.80 -9.83 25.98
N GLU A 87 25.81 -10.51 25.40
CA GLU A 87 25.34 -11.81 25.85
C GLU A 87 25.09 -12.73 24.64
N GLU A 88 25.90 -13.78 24.51
CA GLU A 88 25.76 -14.72 23.42
C GLU A 88 24.70 -15.77 23.76
N SER A 89 23.47 -15.52 23.30
CA SER A 89 22.33 -16.42 23.51
C SER A 89 21.74 -16.87 22.17
N ARG A 90 21.46 -18.17 22.05
CA ARG A 90 20.78 -18.75 20.88
C ARG A 90 19.41 -18.09 20.64
N TYR A 91 18.66 -17.83 21.72
CA TYR A 91 17.35 -17.18 21.64
C TYR A 91 17.46 -15.75 21.08
N LEU A 92 18.49 -14.99 21.48
CA LEU A 92 18.73 -13.64 20.96
C LEU A 92 19.09 -13.66 19.47
N LYS A 93 19.85 -14.66 19.00
CA LYS A 93 20.16 -14.83 17.57
C LYS A 93 18.89 -15.11 16.75
N GLU A 94 18.01 -15.99 17.23
CA GLU A 94 16.74 -16.31 16.55
C GLU A 94 15.81 -15.07 16.48
N ARG A 95 15.70 -14.32 17.57
CA ARG A 95 14.92 -13.07 17.63
C ARG A 95 15.49 -11.96 16.75
N LEU A 96 16.82 -11.86 16.66
CA LEU A 96 17.48 -10.89 15.79
C LEU A 96 17.18 -11.18 14.31
N ALA A 97 17.24 -12.44 13.91
CA ALA A 97 16.89 -12.88 12.56
C ALA A 97 15.42 -12.59 12.22
N GLU A 98 14.50 -12.84 13.17
CA GLU A 98 13.09 -12.47 13.01
C GLU A 98 12.93 -10.95 12.80
N ALA A 99 13.58 -10.13 13.64
CA ALA A 99 13.52 -8.68 13.53
C ALA A 99 14.08 -8.20 12.18
N GLU A 100 15.17 -8.79 11.69
CA GLU A 100 15.73 -8.50 10.37
C GLU A 100 14.74 -8.79 9.23
N GLU A 101 14.09 -9.96 9.25
CA GLU A 101 13.05 -10.31 8.27
C GLU A 101 11.88 -9.33 8.30
N LYS A 102 11.43 -8.94 9.50
CA LYS A 102 10.36 -7.94 9.65
C LYS A 102 10.78 -6.57 9.13
N VAL A 103 12.00 -6.12 9.40
CA VAL A 103 12.53 -4.86 8.85
C VAL A 103 12.53 -4.90 7.33
N ALA A 104 13.04 -5.97 6.72
CA ALA A 104 13.07 -6.11 5.26
C ALA A 104 11.66 -6.07 4.66
N LEU A 105 10.72 -6.84 5.23
CA LEU A 105 9.32 -6.86 4.79
C LEU A 105 8.65 -5.49 4.88
N TRP A 106 8.85 -4.77 5.99
CA TRP A 106 8.25 -3.44 6.16
C TRP A 106 8.89 -2.39 5.26
N LYS A 107 10.19 -2.47 4.97
CA LYS A 107 10.86 -1.61 3.99
C LYS A 107 10.23 -1.72 2.61
N GLU A 108 10.08 -2.95 2.12
CA GLU A 108 9.47 -3.20 0.80
C GLU A 108 8.02 -2.67 0.74
N ARG A 109 7.23 -2.88 1.80
CA ARG A 109 5.86 -2.37 1.85
C ARG A 109 5.80 -0.85 1.85
N VAL A 110 6.64 -0.20 2.66
CA VAL A 110 6.72 1.26 2.73
C VAL A 110 7.10 1.84 1.38
N GLU A 111 8.08 1.25 0.69
CA GLU A 111 8.48 1.68 -0.66
C GLU A 111 7.34 1.58 -1.67
N LYS A 112 6.58 0.46 -1.66
CA LYS A 112 5.37 0.31 -2.49
C LYS A 112 4.33 1.39 -2.21
N TYR A 113 4.07 1.72 -0.95
CA TYR A 113 3.12 2.78 -0.58
C TYR A 113 3.63 4.18 -0.92
N ARG A 114 4.95 4.44 -0.85
CA ARG A 114 5.53 5.71 -1.32
C ARG A 114 5.37 5.88 -2.82
N ALA A 115 5.73 4.86 -3.60
CA ALA A 115 5.56 4.88 -5.05
C ALA A 115 4.08 5.06 -5.46
N LEU A 116 3.17 4.38 -4.74
CA LEU A 116 1.74 4.56 -4.97
C LEU A 116 1.27 5.97 -4.62
N LYS A 117 1.72 6.54 -3.50
CA LYS A 117 1.41 7.92 -3.09
C LYS A 117 1.85 8.91 -4.17
N GLU A 118 3.10 8.81 -4.62
CA GLU A 118 3.68 9.68 -5.65
C GLU A 118 2.92 9.58 -6.98
N CYS A 119 2.52 8.37 -7.38
CA CYS A 119 1.70 8.15 -8.57
C CYS A 119 0.34 8.87 -8.47
N LEU A 120 -0.36 8.73 -7.34
CA LEU A 120 -1.64 9.40 -7.11
C LEU A 120 -1.50 10.93 -7.06
N GLU A 121 -0.46 11.45 -6.41
CA GLU A 121 -0.16 12.88 -6.38
C GLU A 121 0.14 13.42 -7.80
N THR A 122 0.85 12.65 -8.61
CA THR A 122 1.13 13.02 -10.02
C THR A 122 -0.17 13.10 -10.83
N ILE A 123 -1.06 12.12 -10.69
CA ILE A 123 -2.37 12.13 -11.37
C ILE A 123 -3.17 13.39 -11.01
N LEU A 124 -3.19 13.78 -9.74
CA LEU A 124 -3.88 14.99 -9.30
C LEU A 124 -3.24 16.26 -9.88
N SER A 125 -1.90 16.34 -9.88
CA SER A 125 -1.19 17.52 -10.42
C SER A 125 -1.33 17.71 -11.93
N LEU A 126 -1.54 16.63 -12.70
CA LEU A 126 -1.68 16.70 -14.15
C LEU A 126 -3.02 17.26 -14.61
N ALA A 127 -3.96 17.38 -13.68
CA ALA A 127 -5.31 17.82 -13.98
C ALA A 127 -5.68 19.17 -13.37
N GLU A 128 -4.73 19.80 -12.67
CA GLU A 128 -4.69 21.24 -12.37
C GLU A 128 -4.16 22.04 -13.58
#